data_AF-A0A8X6IL32-F1
#
_entry.id   AF-A0A8X6IL32-F1
#
_cell.length_a   1.000
_cell.length_b   1.000
_cell.length_c   1.000
_cell.angle_alpha   90.00
_cell.angle_beta   90.00
_cell.angle_gamma   90.00
#
_symmetry.space_group_name_H-M   'P 1'
#
loop_
_entity.id
_entity.type
_entity.pdbx_description
1 polymer ?
#
loop_
_entity_poly.entity_id
_entity_poly.type
_entity_poly.pdbx_seq_one_letter_code
_entity_poly.pdbx_strand_id
1 'polypeptide(L)'
;MFLVEVTKNVPDSQDILDVSNCSYMSITWDSFRHRPGATQCYNCNYFHHSSQYCDIKTRCLKCAQEHRTSDCPINERIENPECINCKTKGHMANSKQCPKYPKTNP
;
A
#
# COMPACT_ATOMS: atom_id res chain seq x y z
N MET A 1 3.70 12.96 -11.98
CA MET A 1 2.32 12.79 -11.50
C MET A 1 2.20 13.60 -10.23
N PHE A 2 1.29 14.58 -10.21
CA PHE A 2 1.07 15.46 -9.06
C PHE A 2 -0.33 15.19 -8.51
N LEU A 3 -0.49 15.22 -7.19
CA LEU A 3 -1.81 15.16 -6.55
C LEU A 3 -2.30 16.59 -6.34
N VAL A 4 -3.51 16.87 -6.83
CA VAL A 4 -4.19 18.15 -6.64
C VAL A 4 -5.48 17.87 -5.88
N GLU A 5 -5.65 18.51 -4.73
CA GLU A 5 -6.88 18.42 -3.94
C GLU A 5 -7.81 19.55 -4.37
N VAL A 6 -9.01 19.18 -4.85
CA VAL A 6 -10.04 20.12 -5.29
C VAL A 6 -11.16 20.12 -4.25
N THR A 7 -11.36 21.25 -3.57
CA THR A 7 -12.41 21.45 -2.57
C THR A 7 -13.77 21.71 -3.22
N LYS A 8 -14.68 20.74 -3.13
CA LYS A 8 -16.02 20.78 -3.75
C LYS A 8 -16.92 21.94 -3.32
N ASN A 9 -16.59 22.64 -2.23
CA ASN A 9 -17.39 23.72 -1.66
C ASN A 9 -16.97 25.11 -2.14
N VAL A 10 -16.02 25.19 -3.08
CA VAL A 10 -15.61 26.45 -3.70
C VAL A 10 -16.31 26.56 -5.06
N PRO A 11 -17.02 27.68 -5.35
CA PRO A 11 -17.56 27.94 -6.68
C PRO A 11 -16.47 27.78 -7.75
N ASP A 12 -16.84 27.24 -8.91
CA ASP A 12 -15.94 27.06 -10.07
C ASP A 12 -14.74 26.13 -9.84
N SER A 13 -14.69 25.42 -8.71
CA SER A 13 -13.60 24.47 -8.40
C SER A 13 -13.50 23.30 -9.39
N GLN A 14 -14.58 22.99 -10.12
CA GLN A 14 -14.56 21.92 -11.12
C GLN A 14 -13.92 22.35 -12.44
N ASP A 15 -13.90 23.65 -12.76
CA ASP A 15 -13.37 24.20 -14.00
C ASP A 15 -11.86 23.92 -14.15
N ILE A 16 -11.16 23.67 -13.04
CA ILE A 16 -9.76 23.25 -13.06
C ILE A 16 -9.57 21.93 -13.81
N LEU A 17 -10.56 21.03 -13.79
CA LEU A 17 -10.48 19.72 -14.45
C LEU A 17 -10.58 19.83 -15.98
N ASP A 18 -10.98 20.99 -16.50
CA ASP A 18 -11.05 21.27 -17.93
C ASP A 18 -9.72 21.87 -18.46
N VAL A 19 -8.78 22.21 -17.58
CA VAL A 19 -7.47 22.75 -17.96
C VAL A 19 -6.64 21.66 -18.63
N SER A 20 -6.42 21.78 -19.94
CA SER A 20 -5.62 20.83 -20.72
C SER A 20 -4.16 21.26 -20.93
N ASN A 21 -3.84 22.53 -20.68
CA ASN A 21 -2.48 23.07 -20.81
C ASN A 21 -2.19 24.08 -19.70
N CYS A 22 -0.96 24.03 -19.17
CA CYS A 22 -0.44 25.04 -18.25
C CYS A 22 0.96 25.44 -18.72
N SER A 23 1.10 26.71 -19.12
CA SER A 23 2.33 27.21 -19.75
C SER A 23 2.74 26.35 -20.95
N TYR A 24 3.94 25.75 -20.92
CA TYR A 24 4.48 24.91 -22.00
C TYR A 24 4.24 23.40 -21.77
N MET A 25 3.33 23.04 -20.86
CA MET A 25 3.04 21.66 -20.49
C MET A 25 1.60 21.28 -20.79
N SER A 26 1.40 20.12 -21.44
CA SER A 26 0.10 19.47 -21.57
C SER A 26 -0.27 18.71 -20.30
N ILE A 27 -1.50 18.85 -19.83
CA ILE A 27 -2.03 18.22 -18.63
C ILE A 27 -3.05 17.14 -19.02
N THR A 28 -2.95 15.99 -18.37
CA THR A 28 -3.97 14.92 -18.41
C THR A 28 -4.48 14.67 -17.00
N TRP A 29 -5.80 14.69 -16.84
CA TRP A 29 -6.45 14.41 -15.57
C TRP A 29 -6.75 12.91 -15.41
N ASP A 30 -6.48 12.38 -14.24
CA ASP A 30 -6.99 11.08 -13.81
C ASP A 30 -7.65 11.26 -12.44
N SER A 31 -8.78 10.57 -12.24
CA SER A 31 -9.48 10.64 -10.96
C SER A 31 -8.61 10.00 -9.88
N PHE A 32 -8.41 10.69 -8.77
CA PHE A 32 -7.70 10.11 -7.64
C PHE A 32 -8.46 8.90 -7.11
N ARG A 33 -7.88 7.71 -7.27
CA ARG A 33 -8.42 6.47 -6.72
C ARG A 33 -7.75 6.20 -5.38
N HIS A 34 -8.38 6.66 -4.30
CA HIS A 34 -7.96 6.29 -2.97
C HIS A 34 -7.99 4.76 -2.85
N ARG A 35 -6.83 4.15 -2.55
CA ARG A 35 -6.79 2.72 -2.21
C ARG A 35 -7.09 2.60 -0.72
N PRO A 36 -8.22 1.98 -0.33
CA PRO A 36 -8.53 1.82 1.08
C PRO A 36 -7.47 0.93 1.74
N GLY A 37 -6.86 1.43 2.81
CA GLY A 37 -5.84 0.69 3.56
C GLY A 37 -4.43 1.27 3.41
N ALA A 38 -3.58 1.00 4.39
CA ALA A 38 -2.17 1.33 4.27
C ALA A 38 -1.48 0.44 3.23
N THR A 39 -0.59 1.03 2.43
CA THR A 39 0.28 0.28 1.53
C THR A 39 1.13 -0.71 2.32
N GLN A 40 1.08 -1.99 1.96
CA GLN A 40 2.00 -3.00 2.48
C GLN A 40 3.13 -3.23 1.47
N CYS A 41 4.36 -3.13 1.92
CA CYS A 41 5.54 -3.33 1.10
C CYS A 41 5.73 -4.82 0.77
N TYR A 42 5.76 -5.19 -0.52
CA TYR A 42 5.96 -6.58 -0.94
C TYR A 42 7.37 -7.13 -0.67
N ASN A 43 8.34 -6.26 -0.37
CA ASN A 43 9.72 -6.66 -0.04
C ASN A 43 9.84 -7.08 1.44
N CYS A 44 9.51 -6.17 2.36
CA CYS A 44 9.72 -6.36 3.80
C CYS A 44 8.44 -6.64 4.61
N ASN A 45 7.26 -6.58 3.98
CA ASN A 45 5.92 -6.78 4.56
C ASN A 45 5.51 -5.80 5.67
N TYR A 46 6.27 -4.71 5.87
CA TYR A 46 5.83 -3.56 6.67
C TYR A 46 4.84 -2.68 5.90
N PHE A 47 4.24 -1.72 6.60
CA PHE A 47 3.27 -0.80 6.04
C PHE A 47 3.87 0.59 5.73
N HIS A 48 3.10 1.41 5.01
CA HIS A 48 3.35 2.83 4.69
C HIS A 48 4.46 3.11 3.68
N HIS A 49 4.93 2.12 2.92
CA HIS A 49 5.85 2.33 1.80
C HIS A 49 5.70 1.24 0.73
N SER A 50 6.16 1.54 -0.49
CA SER A 50 6.18 0.58 -1.60
C SER A 50 7.50 -0.21 -1.63
N SER A 51 7.50 -1.36 -2.31
CA SER A 51 8.72 -2.15 -2.51
C SER A 51 9.75 -1.49 -3.43
N GLN A 52 9.36 -0.49 -4.22
CA GLN A 52 10.24 0.21 -5.15
C GLN A 52 11.34 1.01 -4.44
N TYR A 53 11.06 1.50 -3.23
CA TYR A 53 11.96 2.35 -2.45
C TYR A 53 12.29 1.71 -1.08
N CYS A 54 12.33 0.37 -1.04
CA CYS A 54 12.52 -0.37 0.19
C CYS A 54 13.92 -0.99 0.26
N ASP A 55 14.78 -0.45 1.11
CA ASP A 55 16.15 -0.95 1.34
C ASP A 55 16.23 -2.01 2.46
N ILE A 56 15.09 -2.36 3.06
CA ILE A 56 15.02 -3.38 4.10
C ILE A 56 15.23 -4.76 3.46
N LYS A 57 15.96 -5.65 4.13
CA LYS A 57 16.07 -7.05 3.70
C LYS A 57 14.70 -7.66 3.44
N THR A 58 14.60 -8.47 2.39
CA THR A 58 13.36 -9.16 2.04
C THR A 58 12.92 -10.08 3.18
N ARG A 59 11.62 -10.11 3.47
CA ARG A 59 11.06 -10.95 4.53
C ARG A 59 9.87 -11.70 3.98
N CYS A 60 9.96 -13.02 3.92
CA CYS A 60 8.87 -13.86 3.45
C CYS A 60 7.66 -13.78 4.39
N LEU A 61 6.46 -13.55 3.84
CA LEU A 61 5.22 -13.47 4.62
C LEU A 61 4.86 -14.80 5.29
N LYS A 62 5.25 -15.92 4.68
CA LYS A 62 4.92 -17.28 5.14
C LYS A 62 5.85 -17.79 6.24
N CYS A 63 7.17 -17.64 6.06
CA CYS A 63 8.19 -18.27 6.93
C CYS A 63 9.20 -17.29 7.55
N ALA A 64 9.04 -15.99 7.34
CA ALA A 64 9.92 -14.93 7.84
C ALA A 64 11.39 -14.96 7.36
N GLN A 65 11.76 -15.86 6.45
CA GLN A 65 13.12 -15.98 5.90
C GLN A 65 13.41 -14.93 4.82
N GLU A 66 14.70 -14.78 4.47
CA GLU A 66 15.21 -13.79 3.51
C GLU A 66 14.94 -14.18 2.04
N HIS A 67 13.67 -14.18 1.63
CA HIS A 67 13.24 -14.34 0.23
C HIS A 67 11.84 -13.76 -0.01
N ARG A 68 11.46 -13.54 -1.27
CA ARG A 68 10.11 -13.06 -1.61
C ARG A 68 9.08 -14.14 -1.36
N THR A 69 7.87 -13.77 -0.94
CA THR A 69 6.78 -14.74 -0.72
C THR A 69 6.46 -15.61 -1.96
N SER A 70 6.74 -15.11 -3.17
CA SER A 70 6.63 -15.85 -4.44
C SER A 70 7.60 -17.02 -4.55
N ASP A 71 8.77 -16.90 -3.93
CA ASP A 71 9.89 -17.84 -4.06
C ASP A 71 9.93 -18.80 -2.86
N CYS A 72 8.90 -18.75 -2.01
CA CYS A 72 8.84 -19.55 -0.80
C CYS A 72 8.55 -21.01 -1.15
N PRO A 73 9.33 -21.98 -0.64
CA PRO A 73 9.09 -23.41 -0.89
C PRO A 73 7.78 -23.91 -0.26
N ILE A 74 7.25 -23.19 0.74
CA ILE A 74 5.98 -23.51 1.38
C ILE A 74 4.84 -23.08 0.44
N ASN A 75 4.27 -24.06 -0.25
CA ASN A 75 3.10 -23.87 -1.13
C ASN A 75 1.79 -24.29 -0.47
N GLU A 76 1.86 -24.98 0.66
CA GLU A 76 0.72 -25.45 1.42
C GLU A 76 0.16 -24.36 2.35
N ARG A 77 -1.09 -24.57 2.79
CA ARG A 77 -1.72 -23.71 3.78
C ARG A 77 -1.11 -23.97 5.15
N ILE A 78 -0.60 -22.91 5.78
CA ILE A 78 -0.13 -22.97 7.17
C ILE A 78 -1.35 -22.86 8.08
N GLU A 79 -1.64 -23.89 8.88
CA GLU A 79 -2.81 -23.89 9.78
C GLU A 79 -2.74 -22.82 10.86
N ASN A 80 -1.55 -22.59 11.43
CA ASN A 80 -1.34 -21.62 12.50
C ASN A 80 -0.16 -20.69 12.17
N PRO A 81 -0.33 -19.78 11.20
CA PRO A 81 0.77 -18.92 10.76
C PRO A 81 1.17 -17.95 11.86
N GLU A 82 2.47 -17.70 11.97
CA GLU A 82 3.00 -16.65 12.83
C GLU A 82 3.14 -15.35 12.05
N CYS A 83 2.54 -14.28 12.57
CA CYS A 83 2.63 -12.98 11.97
C CYS A 83 4.04 -12.40 12.12
N ILE A 84 4.70 -12.15 10.99
CA ILE A 84 6.06 -11.61 10.99
C ILE A 84 6.16 -10.19 11.61
N ASN A 85 5.07 -9.43 11.71
CA ASN A 85 5.06 -8.06 12.22
C ASN A 85 4.71 -7.95 13.71
N CYS A 86 3.78 -8.77 14.22
CA CYS A 86 3.37 -8.73 15.64
C CYS A 86 3.82 -9.95 16.45
N LYS A 87 4.41 -10.98 15.80
CA LYS A 87 4.92 -12.20 16.45
C LYS A 87 3.88 -13.05 17.17
N THR A 88 2.59 -12.86 16.85
CA THR A 88 1.52 -13.72 17.35
C THR A 88 1.09 -14.73 16.30
N LYS A 89 0.62 -15.89 16.76
CA LYS A 89 0.12 -16.97 15.92
C LYS A 89 -1.36 -16.76 15.56
N GLY A 90 -1.81 -17.40 14.48
CA GLY A 90 -3.20 -17.44 14.03
C GLY A 90 -3.51 -16.52 12.85
N HIS A 91 -2.57 -15.67 12.41
CA HIS A 91 -2.76 -14.83 11.22
C HIS A 91 -1.43 -14.44 10.56
N MET A 92 -1.49 -14.07 9.27
CA MET A 92 -0.37 -13.50 8.53
C MET A 92 -0.32 -11.98 8.66
N ALA A 93 0.83 -11.36 8.38
CA ALA A 93 1.02 -9.92 8.57
C ALA A 93 0.14 -9.01 7.68
N ASN A 94 -0.42 -9.54 6.60
CA ASN A 94 -1.40 -8.85 5.75
C ASN A 94 -2.84 -8.91 6.28
N SER A 95 -3.10 -9.62 7.39
CA SER A 95 -4.42 -9.74 7.98
C SER A 95 -4.82 -8.50 8.76
N LYS A 96 -6.06 -8.04 8.57
CA LYS A 96 -6.68 -6.95 9.37
C LYS A 96 -6.81 -7.29 10.86
N GLN A 97 -6.71 -8.56 11.23
CA GLN A 97 -6.70 -9.01 12.62
C GLN A 97 -5.37 -8.71 13.33
N CYS A 98 -4.32 -8.36 12.57
CA CYS A 98 -3.03 -8.03 13.16
C CYS A 98 -3.14 -6.72 13.96
N PRO A 99 -2.67 -6.68 15.23
CA PRO A 99 -2.67 -5.46 16.03
C PRO A 99 -1.74 -4.37 15.46
N LYS A 100 -0.77 -4.75 14.61
CA LYS A 100 0.10 -3.83 13.86
C LYS A 100 -0.47 -3.45 12.49
N TYR A 101 -1.64 -3.97 12.11
CA TYR A 101 -2.32 -3.56 10.88
C TYR A 101 -2.76 -2.10 11.04
N PRO A 102 -2.42 -1.21 10.10
CA PRO A 102 -2.77 0.19 10.22
C PRO A 102 -4.28 0.37 10.23
N LYS A 103 -4.77 1.03 11.28
CA LYS A 103 -6.15 1.50 11.33
C LYS A 103 -6.24 2.69 10.38
N THR A 104 -6.98 2.54 9.29
CA THR A 104 -7.36 3.71 8.50
C THR A 104 -8.43 4.45 9.28
N ASN A 105 -8.16 5.70 9.67
CA ASN A 105 -9.23 6.59 10.09
C ASN A 105 -10.13 6.81 8.86
N PRO A 106 -11.46 6.71 8.98
CA PRO A 106 -12.38 6.90 7.86
C PRO A 106 -12.26 8.30 7.24
#